data_AF-A0A944WHY4-F1
#
_entry.id   AF-A0A944WHY4-F1
#
_cell.length_a   1.000
_cell.length_b   1.000
_cell.length_c   1.000
_cell.angle_alpha   90.00
_cell.angle_beta   90.00
_cell.angle_gamma   90.00
#
_symmetry.space_group_name_H-M   'P 1'
#
loop_
_entity.id
_entity.type
_entity.pdbx_description
1 polymer ?
#
loop_
_entity_poly.entity_id
_entity_poly.type
_entity_poly.pdbx_seq_one_letter_code
_entity_poly.pdbx_strand_id
1 'polypeptide(L)'
;MNRILGIVGSLTTLAMVMLFTISLAAQQPESIPTVYEKIDVALIFDANTEAVLADTRLQSTIRRNVSFAKARVYEVLRGGSGLNETFIIAEGTPGENTITNQQLLSGWYQKYHFALMTQADNMGDIDLRRLEFIKELTTFCTDNDIHSYVVDQIVFPQMKLFLQENFHPAVKYNAMLIIGQLNSQVVVTNEGRSVPAPLPAALTLMVDAIKAGTETDAILLASWIGVLRHVRLDRINQQIATNDIVAIAGEAMKLLNQATPPANRSAGGQVWLQRRAIDVLAMIGQDDQKILPKILSIMQDEKIAMSLRLTAARALKYFNYSPSTQVPVESTSNALGALIVRICRNEIDRVDQEKALVALQNASGVSVGEGDMGDMGDMGGALGGMGDMGGALGGMGDMGGSDEGESKLEKIDKRQVDYTRRILVYQLFHVYEAIGEKQVRTTPPIGMYAAVVQDAAGQVALDRIEDAMTKLIEILRIPEVDDSSEESEAEPNRDILLERIAAEIRKLESFVIPEETTPETVTADAPAAGAPAALPGL
;
A
#
# COMPACT_ATOMS: atom_id res chain seq x y z
N MET A 1 54.87 48.28 27.59
CA MET A 1 54.53 49.72 27.45
C MET A 1 53.09 49.80 26.92
N ASN A 2 52.15 49.98 27.84
CA ASN A 2 51.16 51.08 27.90
C ASN A 2 50.04 50.97 26.85
N ARG A 3 48.84 50.50 27.25
CA ARG A 3 47.67 51.29 27.77
C ARG A 3 46.81 51.79 26.58
N ILE A 4 45.47 51.73 26.52
CA ILE A 4 44.39 51.43 27.48
C ILE A 4 43.02 51.50 26.74
N LEU A 5 41.97 50.85 27.32
CA LEU A 5 40.49 50.97 27.11
C LEU A 5 39.88 50.69 25.71
N GLY A 6 38.76 49.97 25.52
CA GLY A 6 37.70 49.50 26.42
C GLY A 6 36.41 50.29 26.22
N ILE A 7 35.34 49.67 25.67
CA ILE A 7 33.90 49.95 25.93
C ILE A 7 33.05 48.80 25.37
N VAL A 8 32.14 48.32 26.21
CA VAL A 8 31.08 47.32 26.02
C VAL A 8 29.81 48.02 25.51
N GLY A 9 29.01 47.38 24.65
CA GLY A 9 27.61 47.82 24.47
C GLY A 9 26.85 47.28 23.25
N SER A 10 26.04 46.23 23.51
CA SER A 10 24.63 46.08 23.11
C SER A 10 24.19 46.05 21.63
N LEU A 11 23.51 44.94 21.29
CA LEU A 11 22.32 44.76 20.42
C LEU A 11 21.96 45.90 19.45
N THR A 12 21.88 45.60 18.15
CA THR A 12 20.60 45.47 17.40
C THR A 12 20.84 45.27 15.90
N THR A 13 20.32 44.15 15.38
CA THR A 13 19.53 44.04 14.14
C THR A 13 19.90 44.92 12.93
N LEU A 14 20.51 44.32 11.89
CA LEU A 14 20.02 44.50 10.51
C LEU A 14 20.56 43.41 9.57
N ALA A 15 19.63 42.83 8.81
CA ALA A 15 19.81 41.73 7.90
C ALA A 15 20.73 42.04 6.72
N MET A 16 21.70 41.15 6.45
CA MET A 16 22.30 40.99 5.12
C MET A 16 21.81 39.68 4.53
N VAL A 17 20.72 39.78 3.78
CA VAL A 17 20.26 38.74 2.85
C VAL A 17 21.26 38.70 1.69
N MET A 18 22.16 37.72 1.71
CA MET A 18 22.94 37.36 0.53
C MET A 18 22.02 36.64 -0.45
N LEU A 19 21.64 37.33 -1.52
CA LEU A 19 21.03 36.76 -2.72
C LEU A 19 22.04 35.82 -3.40
N PHE A 20 21.96 34.53 -3.09
CA PHE A 20 22.44 33.49 -3.99
C PHE A 20 21.42 33.34 -5.13
N THR A 21 21.75 33.89 -6.29
CA THR A 21 21.06 33.55 -7.54
C THR A 21 21.44 32.12 -7.92
N ILE A 22 20.68 31.15 -7.42
CA ILE A 22 20.65 29.81 -8.01
C ILE A 22 19.83 29.93 -9.29
N SER A 23 20.51 29.84 -10.44
CA SER A 23 19.85 29.61 -11.72
C SER A 23 19.18 28.25 -11.68
N LEU A 24 17.94 28.22 -11.17
CA LEU A 24 17.02 27.13 -11.36
C LEU A 24 16.60 27.19 -12.83
N ALA A 25 17.31 26.46 -13.68
CA ALA A 25 16.76 26.07 -14.97
C ALA A 25 15.58 25.14 -14.65
N ALA A 26 14.42 25.73 -14.40
CA ALA A 26 13.16 25.02 -14.44
C ALA A 26 13.07 24.44 -15.86
N GLN A 27 13.29 23.12 -15.98
CA GLN A 27 12.78 22.39 -17.14
C GLN A 27 11.30 22.77 -17.22
N GLN A 28 10.93 23.48 -18.28
CA GLN A 28 9.53 23.70 -18.58
C GLN A 28 8.87 22.32 -18.54
N PRO A 29 7.73 22.16 -17.85
CA PRO A 29 6.97 20.92 -17.98
C PRO A 29 6.72 20.75 -19.47
N GLU A 30 7.12 19.59 -20.00
CA GLU A 30 6.80 19.21 -21.37
C GLU A 30 5.34 19.54 -21.62
N SER A 31 5.06 20.20 -22.74
CA SER A 31 3.72 20.63 -23.10
C SER A 31 2.77 19.43 -22.97
N ILE A 32 1.86 19.48 -21.99
CA ILE A 32 0.81 18.47 -21.85
C ILE A 32 0.14 18.37 -23.22
N PRO A 33 0.12 17.19 -23.86
CA PRO A 33 -0.53 17.06 -25.16
C PRO A 33 -1.96 17.57 -25.03
N THR A 34 -2.29 18.58 -25.83
CA THR A 34 -3.58 19.29 -25.73
C THR A 34 -4.75 18.40 -26.12
N VAL A 35 -4.48 17.23 -26.74
CA VAL A 35 -5.47 16.23 -27.12
C VAL A 35 -4.87 14.84 -26.92
N TYR A 36 -5.49 14.03 -26.05
CA TYR A 36 -5.20 12.61 -25.92
C TYR A 36 -5.95 11.81 -26.99
N GLU A 37 -5.37 10.69 -27.38
CA GLU A 37 -5.98 9.74 -28.30
C GLU A 37 -7.26 9.11 -27.72
N LYS A 38 -8.23 8.85 -28.60
CA LYS A 38 -9.51 8.24 -28.28
C LYS A 38 -9.82 7.16 -29.29
N ILE A 39 -10.46 6.08 -28.83
CA ILE A 39 -11.04 5.08 -29.70
C ILE A 39 -12.53 5.38 -29.82
N ASP A 40 -12.99 5.57 -31.06
CA ASP A 40 -14.42 5.78 -31.33
C ASP A 40 -15.23 4.56 -30.88
N VAL A 41 -16.32 4.84 -30.17
CA VAL A 41 -17.32 3.84 -29.84
C VAL A 41 -18.05 3.45 -31.12
N ALA A 42 -18.18 2.16 -31.40
CA ALA A 42 -18.88 1.72 -32.61
C ALA A 42 -20.33 2.26 -32.61
N LEU A 43 -20.78 2.79 -33.74
CA LEU A 43 -22.08 3.45 -33.89
C LEU A 43 -23.26 2.60 -33.41
N ILE A 44 -23.18 1.27 -33.54
CA ILE A 44 -24.22 0.35 -33.09
C ILE A 44 -24.38 0.30 -31.56
N PHE A 45 -23.42 0.86 -30.82
CA PHE A 45 -23.38 0.94 -29.36
C PHE A 45 -23.31 2.37 -28.82
N ASP A 46 -23.10 3.38 -29.66
CA ASP A 46 -22.89 4.77 -29.22
C ASP A 46 -24.20 5.52 -29.02
N ALA A 47 -24.65 5.59 -27.77
CA ALA A 47 -25.87 6.29 -27.40
C ALA A 47 -25.73 7.84 -27.38
N ASN A 48 -24.52 8.38 -27.56
CA ASN A 48 -24.20 9.77 -27.27
C ASN A 48 -23.92 10.61 -28.52
N THR A 49 -24.04 10.05 -29.72
CA THR A 49 -23.93 10.85 -30.96
C THR A 49 -25.08 11.85 -31.06
N GLU A 50 -24.83 13.00 -31.69
CA GLU A 50 -25.86 14.05 -31.86
C GLU A 50 -27.12 13.51 -32.55
N ALA A 51 -26.95 12.66 -33.57
CA ALA A 51 -28.04 12.00 -34.28
C ALA A 51 -28.88 11.09 -33.35
N VAL A 52 -28.23 10.38 -32.43
CA VAL A 52 -28.90 9.52 -31.45
C VAL A 52 -29.59 10.34 -30.37
N LEU A 53 -28.94 11.39 -29.86
CA LEU A 53 -29.55 12.28 -28.86
C LEU A 53 -30.81 12.97 -29.37
N ALA A 54 -30.89 13.24 -30.68
CA ALA A 54 -32.06 13.80 -31.33
C ALA A 54 -33.19 12.78 -31.63
N ASP A 55 -32.93 11.46 -31.58
CA ASP A 55 -33.89 10.42 -31.92
C ASP A 55 -34.05 9.35 -30.81
N THR A 56 -35.17 9.46 -30.08
CA THR A 56 -35.55 8.53 -29.01
C THR A 56 -35.72 7.07 -29.46
N ARG A 57 -36.10 6.82 -30.73
CA ARG A 57 -36.19 5.47 -31.29
C ARG A 57 -34.80 4.89 -31.52
N LEU A 58 -33.88 5.72 -32.01
CA LEU A 58 -32.49 5.32 -32.21
C LEU A 58 -31.80 5.02 -30.86
N GLN A 59 -32.03 5.84 -29.83
CA GLN A 59 -31.58 5.55 -28.45
C GLN A 59 -32.11 4.22 -27.91
N SER A 60 -33.40 3.94 -28.10
CA SER A 60 -34.00 2.68 -27.68
C SER A 60 -33.36 1.49 -28.41
N THR A 61 -33.12 1.65 -29.71
CA THR A 61 -32.47 0.64 -30.55
C THR A 61 -31.04 0.36 -30.09
N ILE A 62 -30.24 1.40 -29.81
CA ILE A 62 -28.86 1.22 -29.35
C ILE A 62 -28.81 0.56 -27.97
N ARG A 63 -29.66 0.97 -27.01
CA ARG A 63 -29.74 0.32 -25.69
C ARG A 63 -30.09 -1.16 -25.79
N ARG A 64 -30.99 -1.51 -26.71
CA ARG A 64 -31.36 -2.89 -27.00
C ARG A 64 -30.21 -3.66 -27.65
N ASN A 65 -29.50 -3.08 -28.60
CA ASN A 65 -28.32 -3.70 -29.24
C ASN A 65 -27.22 -3.99 -28.21
N VAL A 66 -26.90 -3.02 -27.34
CA VAL A 66 -25.94 -3.20 -26.23
C VAL A 66 -26.38 -4.34 -25.32
N SER A 67 -27.66 -4.39 -24.94
CA SER A 67 -28.20 -5.45 -24.07
C SER A 67 -28.10 -6.83 -24.72
N PHE A 68 -28.45 -6.95 -26.00
CA PHE A 68 -28.35 -8.20 -26.74
C PHE A 68 -26.90 -8.65 -26.94
N ALA A 69 -26.01 -7.75 -27.31
CA ALA A 69 -24.59 -8.03 -27.43
C ALA A 69 -24.01 -8.52 -26.10
N LYS A 70 -24.33 -7.84 -24.99
CA LYS A 70 -23.88 -8.26 -23.65
C LYS A 70 -24.38 -9.66 -23.27
N ALA A 71 -25.67 -9.93 -23.49
CA ALA A 71 -26.25 -11.25 -23.21
C ALA A 71 -25.55 -12.34 -24.03
N ARG A 72 -25.28 -12.08 -25.31
CA ARG A 72 -24.58 -13.01 -26.19
C ARG A 72 -23.11 -13.20 -25.79
N VAL A 73 -22.41 -12.13 -25.41
CA VAL A 73 -21.04 -12.22 -24.87
C VAL A 73 -21.01 -13.14 -23.65
N TYR A 74 -21.97 -13.04 -22.73
CA TYR A 74 -22.02 -13.91 -21.54
C TYR A 74 -22.34 -15.37 -21.87
N GLU A 75 -23.17 -15.61 -22.87
CA GLU A 75 -23.41 -16.97 -23.37
C GLU A 75 -22.13 -17.57 -23.95
N VAL A 76 -21.40 -16.81 -24.77
CA VAL A 76 -20.13 -17.24 -25.37
C VAL A 76 -19.10 -17.49 -24.27
N LEU A 77 -18.85 -16.56 -23.35
CA LEU A 77 -17.87 -16.73 -22.26
C LEU A 77 -18.11 -18.00 -21.42
N ARG A 78 -19.37 -18.42 -21.28
CA ARG A 78 -19.74 -19.64 -20.53
C ARG A 78 -19.61 -20.93 -21.34
N GLY A 79 -19.09 -20.87 -22.57
CA GLY A 79 -19.02 -22.01 -23.49
C GLY A 79 -20.38 -22.43 -24.06
N GLY A 80 -21.41 -21.58 -23.95
CA GLY A 80 -22.74 -21.86 -24.49
C GLY A 80 -22.80 -21.81 -26.02
N SER A 81 -21.81 -21.19 -26.66
CA SER A 81 -21.72 -21.07 -28.11
C SER A 81 -20.27 -20.90 -28.56
N GLY A 82 -19.85 -21.64 -29.59
CA GLY A 82 -18.48 -21.67 -30.06
C GLY A 82 -18.04 -20.39 -30.78
N LEU A 83 -16.73 -20.11 -30.82
CA LEU A 83 -16.15 -18.90 -31.41
C LEU A 83 -16.53 -18.64 -32.88
N ASN A 84 -16.72 -19.70 -33.67
CA ASN A 84 -17.03 -19.62 -35.11
C ASN A 84 -18.55 -19.56 -35.39
N GLU A 85 -19.40 -19.70 -34.38
CA GLU A 85 -20.85 -19.59 -34.56
C GLU A 85 -21.26 -18.15 -34.82
N THR A 86 -22.34 -17.98 -35.58
CA THR A 86 -22.83 -16.67 -36.01
C THR A 86 -24.02 -16.19 -35.18
N PHE A 87 -24.12 -14.87 -35.04
CA PHE A 87 -25.16 -14.17 -34.31
C PHE A 87 -25.63 -12.93 -35.09
N ILE A 88 -26.88 -12.52 -34.91
CA ILE A 88 -27.46 -11.32 -35.55
C ILE A 88 -27.54 -10.20 -34.50
N ILE A 89 -26.75 -9.14 -34.68
CA ILE A 89 -26.55 -8.10 -33.65
C ILE A 89 -27.63 -7.00 -33.62
N ALA A 90 -28.41 -6.85 -34.69
CA ALA A 90 -29.44 -5.82 -34.80
C ALA A 90 -30.59 -6.25 -35.73
N GLU A 91 -31.78 -5.69 -35.51
CA GLU A 91 -32.94 -5.85 -36.41
C GLU A 91 -32.61 -5.30 -37.81
N GLY A 92 -32.84 -6.10 -38.86
CA GLY A 92 -32.53 -5.76 -40.26
C GLY A 92 -32.55 -6.98 -41.19
N THR A 93 -32.16 -6.82 -42.45
CA THR A 93 -32.13 -7.91 -43.44
C THR A 93 -31.14 -9.01 -43.01
N PRO A 94 -31.57 -10.28 -42.87
CA PRO A 94 -30.67 -11.39 -42.56
C PRO A 94 -29.59 -11.52 -43.64
N GLY A 95 -28.35 -11.15 -43.30
CA GLY A 95 -27.21 -11.10 -44.21
C GLY A 95 -26.25 -9.93 -43.94
N GLU A 96 -26.76 -8.75 -43.58
CA GLU A 96 -25.93 -7.55 -43.33
C GLU A 96 -25.47 -7.42 -41.86
N ASN A 97 -26.20 -8.03 -40.92
CA ASN A 97 -25.96 -7.92 -39.47
C ASN A 97 -25.48 -9.24 -38.83
N THR A 98 -25.09 -10.22 -39.63
CA THR A 98 -24.60 -11.52 -39.15
C THR A 98 -23.10 -11.45 -38.91
N ILE A 99 -22.69 -11.65 -37.66
CA ILE A 99 -21.28 -11.64 -37.23
C ILE A 99 -20.94 -12.95 -36.53
N THR A 100 -19.67 -13.38 -36.56
CA THR A 100 -19.21 -14.50 -35.73
C THR A 100 -19.09 -14.07 -34.27
N ASN A 101 -19.11 -15.02 -33.34
CA ASN A 101 -18.85 -14.75 -31.92
C ASN A 101 -17.44 -14.14 -31.71
N GLN A 102 -16.45 -14.52 -32.53
CA GLN A 102 -15.13 -13.85 -32.54
C GLN A 102 -15.22 -12.35 -32.86
N GLN A 103 -15.97 -12.00 -33.91
CA GLN A 103 -16.20 -10.61 -34.31
C GLN A 103 -17.00 -9.86 -33.24
N LEU A 104 -17.98 -10.51 -32.62
CA LEU A 104 -18.74 -9.95 -31.50
C LEU A 104 -17.81 -9.63 -30.31
N LEU A 105 -16.97 -10.58 -29.88
CA LEU A 105 -16.07 -10.37 -28.74
C LEU A 105 -15.05 -9.25 -29.02
N SER A 106 -14.45 -9.23 -30.21
CA SER A 106 -13.53 -8.16 -30.62
C SER A 106 -14.23 -6.80 -30.65
N GLY A 107 -15.40 -6.71 -31.30
CA GLY A 107 -16.18 -5.48 -31.37
C GLY A 107 -16.65 -5.00 -29.99
N TRP A 108 -17.14 -5.91 -29.16
CA TRP A 108 -17.60 -5.61 -27.80
C TRP A 108 -16.47 -5.05 -26.94
N TYR A 109 -15.32 -5.73 -26.87
CA TYR A 109 -14.24 -5.28 -26.01
C TYR A 109 -13.48 -4.09 -26.59
N GLN A 110 -13.07 -4.12 -27.85
CA GLN A 110 -12.20 -3.07 -28.43
C GLN A 110 -12.98 -1.83 -28.85
N LYS A 111 -14.20 -1.98 -29.37
CA LYS A 111 -14.99 -0.88 -29.95
C LYS A 111 -16.16 -0.42 -29.07
N TYR A 112 -16.34 -1.03 -27.91
CA TYR A 112 -17.31 -0.54 -26.92
C TYR A 112 -16.68 -0.44 -25.53
N HIS A 113 -16.35 -1.56 -24.89
CA HIS A 113 -15.91 -1.56 -23.48
C HIS A 113 -14.64 -0.73 -23.25
N PHE A 114 -13.57 -1.03 -23.98
CA PHE A 114 -12.29 -0.32 -23.89
C PHE A 114 -12.33 1.03 -24.60
N ALA A 115 -13.15 1.19 -25.63
CA ALA A 115 -13.38 2.49 -26.27
C ALA A 115 -13.94 3.51 -25.28
N LEU A 116 -14.92 3.10 -24.47
CA LEU A 116 -15.51 3.94 -23.42
C LEU A 116 -14.48 4.38 -22.38
N MET A 117 -13.48 3.55 -22.06
CA MET A 117 -12.40 3.95 -21.13
C MET A 117 -11.55 5.12 -21.66
N THR A 118 -11.55 5.36 -22.97
CA THR A 118 -10.78 6.47 -23.59
C THR A 118 -11.58 7.78 -23.68
N GLN A 119 -12.87 7.74 -23.37
CA GLN A 119 -13.75 8.90 -23.49
C GLN A 119 -13.67 9.80 -22.26
N ALA A 120 -13.60 11.11 -22.47
CA ALA A 120 -13.48 12.10 -21.40
C ALA A 120 -14.65 12.01 -20.39
N ASP A 121 -15.88 11.87 -20.90
CA ASP A 121 -17.10 11.80 -20.08
C ASP A 121 -17.19 10.50 -19.26
N ASN A 122 -16.35 9.50 -19.54
CA ASN A 122 -16.32 8.21 -18.85
C ASN A 122 -15.08 8.06 -17.94
N MET A 123 -14.24 9.09 -17.82
CA MET A 123 -12.98 8.99 -17.09
C MET A 123 -13.20 8.72 -15.59
N GLY A 124 -14.33 9.18 -15.03
CA GLY A 124 -14.72 8.91 -13.65
C GLY A 124 -15.13 7.46 -13.35
N ASP A 125 -15.48 6.69 -14.38
CA ASP A 125 -15.94 5.29 -14.25
C ASP A 125 -14.90 4.27 -14.74
N ILE A 126 -13.68 4.70 -15.05
CA ILE A 126 -12.68 3.86 -15.69
C ILE A 126 -12.27 2.65 -14.82
N ASP A 127 -12.26 2.83 -13.50
CA ASP A 127 -11.99 1.79 -12.52
C ASP A 127 -13.15 0.78 -12.44
N LEU A 128 -14.41 1.25 -12.49
CA LEU A 128 -15.59 0.39 -12.56
C LEU A 128 -15.57 -0.47 -13.82
N ARG A 129 -15.22 0.11 -14.97
CA ARG A 129 -15.09 -0.61 -16.25
C ARG A 129 -13.98 -1.65 -16.23
N ARG A 130 -12.83 -1.34 -15.60
CA ARG A 130 -11.77 -2.31 -15.34
C ARG A 130 -12.30 -3.48 -14.51
N LEU A 131 -12.97 -3.20 -13.39
CA LEU A 131 -13.49 -4.22 -12.49
C LEU A 131 -14.57 -5.09 -13.16
N GLU A 132 -15.44 -4.49 -13.98
CA GLU A 132 -16.42 -5.23 -14.78
C GLU A 132 -15.73 -6.20 -15.74
N PHE A 133 -14.75 -5.74 -16.52
CA PHE A 133 -14.01 -6.61 -17.44
C PHE A 133 -13.31 -7.77 -16.71
N ILE A 134 -12.61 -7.48 -15.61
CA ILE A 134 -11.92 -8.52 -14.83
C ILE A 134 -12.91 -9.52 -14.23
N LYS A 135 -14.08 -9.07 -13.78
CA LYS A 135 -15.16 -9.95 -13.31
C LYS A 135 -15.66 -10.85 -14.43
N GLU A 136 -15.84 -10.33 -15.65
CA GLU A 136 -16.24 -11.13 -16.80
C GLU A 136 -15.24 -12.25 -17.08
N LEU A 137 -13.95 -11.91 -17.16
CA LEU A 137 -12.91 -12.89 -17.45
C LEU A 137 -12.71 -13.93 -16.34
N THR A 138 -12.82 -13.52 -15.07
CA THR A 138 -12.49 -14.41 -13.92
C THR A 138 -13.68 -15.17 -13.35
N THR A 139 -14.90 -14.65 -13.51
CA THR A 139 -16.11 -15.19 -12.88
C THR A 139 -17.11 -15.74 -13.90
N PHE A 140 -17.20 -15.16 -15.10
CA PHE A 140 -18.17 -15.60 -16.11
C PHE A 140 -17.55 -16.45 -17.22
N CYS A 141 -16.27 -16.24 -17.54
CA CYS A 141 -15.57 -17.08 -18.50
C CYS A 141 -15.24 -18.44 -17.87
N THR A 142 -15.84 -19.50 -18.41
CA THR A 142 -15.64 -20.88 -17.94
C THR A 142 -15.01 -21.79 -18.99
N ASP A 143 -14.83 -21.28 -20.21
CA ASP A 143 -14.23 -21.98 -21.34
C ASP A 143 -12.80 -21.49 -21.60
N ASN A 144 -11.83 -22.41 -21.69
CA ASN A 144 -10.41 -22.08 -21.87
C ASN A 144 -10.06 -21.60 -23.27
N ASP A 145 -10.72 -22.10 -24.33
CA ASP A 145 -10.44 -21.67 -25.69
C ASP A 145 -10.92 -20.23 -25.89
N ILE A 146 -12.09 -19.93 -25.34
CA ILE A 146 -12.67 -18.58 -25.37
C ILE A 146 -11.85 -17.63 -24.49
N HIS A 147 -11.44 -18.06 -23.29
CA HIS A 147 -10.55 -17.28 -22.43
C HIS A 147 -9.24 -16.94 -23.13
N SER A 148 -8.58 -17.94 -23.73
CA SER A 148 -7.32 -17.75 -24.45
C SER A 148 -7.50 -16.80 -25.63
N TYR A 149 -8.58 -16.92 -26.40
CA TYR A 149 -8.90 -15.97 -27.47
C TYR A 149 -9.07 -14.53 -26.96
N VAL A 150 -9.87 -14.33 -25.90
CA VAL A 150 -10.09 -13.00 -25.33
C VAL A 150 -8.79 -12.41 -24.76
N VAL A 151 -7.98 -13.20 -24.07
CA VAL A 151 -6.71 -12.73 -23.50
C VAL A 151 -5.69 -12.42 -24.59
N ASP A 152 -5.39 -13.38 -25.46
CA ASP A 152 -4.25 -13.32 -26.38
C ASP A 152 -4.53 -12.47 -27.62
N GLN A 153 -5.76 -12.50 -28.15
CA GLN A 153 -6.10 -11.85 -29.41
C GLN A 153 -6.75 -10.47 -29.23
N ILE A 154 -7.32 -10.20 -28.05
CA ILE A 154 -8.11 -8.98 -27.82
C ILE A 154 -7.45 -8.11 -26.75
N VAL A 155 -7.42 -8.59 -25.51
CA VAL A 155 -7.18 -7.75 -24.34
C VAL A 155 -5.71 -7.42 -24.20
N PHE A 156 -4.82 -8.41 -24.26
CA PHE A 156 -3.38 -8.18 -24.11
C PHE A 156 -2.83 -7.26 -25.20
N PRO A 157 -3.17 -7.45 -26.51
CA PRO A 157 -2.80 -6.48 -27.55
C PRO A 157 -3.39 -5.08 -27.34
N GLN A 158 -4.67 -4.97 -26.96
CA GLN A 158 -5.32 -3.67 -26.75
C GLN A 158 -4.72 -2.89 -25.58
N MET A 159 -4.40 -3.57 -24.47
CA MET A 159 -3.76 -2.91 -23.33
C MET A 159 -2.33 -2.48 -23.67
N LYS A 160 -1.60 -3.26 -24.49
CA LYS A 160 -0.28 -2.83 -25.00
C LYS A 160 -0.38 -1.58 -25.86
N LEU A 161 -1.39 -1.49 -26.72
CA LEU A 161 -1.67 -0.30 -27.53
C LEU A 161 -1.84 0.93 -26.61
N PHE A 162 -2.68 0.81 -25.59
CA PHE A 162 -2.92 1.88 -24.61
C PHE A 162 -1.64 2.37 -23.93
N LEU A 163 -0.71 1.48 -23.61
CA LEU A 163 0.56 1.85 -23.00
C LEU A 163 1.50 2.59 -23.97
N GLN A 164 1.49 2.22 -25.25
CA GLN A 164 2.42 2.70 -26.27
C GLN A 164 2.01 4.04 -26.90
N GLU A 165 0.71 4.27 -27.08
CA GLU A 165 0.20 5.44 -27.80
C GLU A 165 -0.13 6.62 -26.87
N ASN A 166 -0.62 7.74 -27.43
CA ASN A 166 -0.86 8.98 -26.68
C ASN A 166 -2.22 9.00 -25.94
N PHE A 167 -2.52 7.93 -25.21
CA PHE A 167 -3.72 7.86 -24.37
C PHE A 167 -3.56 8.60 -23.04
N HIS A 168 -4.69 9.00 -22.45
CA HIS A 168 -4.73 9.66 -21.14
C HIS A 168 -4.03 8.81 -20.06
N PRO A 169 -3.28 9.41 -19.10
CA PRO A 169 -2.55 8.65 -18.08
C PRO A 169 -3.41 7.67 -17.26
N ALA A 170 -4.67 8.03 -16.98
CA ALA A 170 -5.61 7.12 -16.31
C ALA A 170 -5.92 5.86 -17.14
N VAL A 171 -5.96 5.97 -18.48
CA VAL A 171 -6.12 4.82 -19.38
C VAL A 171 -4.89 3.93 -19.31
N LYS A 172 -3.68 4.51 -19.39
CA LYS A 172 -2.41 3.76 -19.30
C LYS A 172 -2.29 3.03 -17.96
N TYR A 173 -2.63 3.70 -16.86
CA TYR A 173 -2.63 3.12 -15.53
C TYR A 173 -3.55 1.89 -15.45
N ASN A 174 -4.80 2.04 -15.89
CA ASN A 174 -5.76 0.94 -15.87
C ASN A 174 -5.39 -0.18 -16.84
N ALA A 175 -4.78 0.13 -17.99
CA ALA A 175 -4.29 -0.87 -18.92
C ALA A 175 -3.22 -1.77 -18.29
N MET A 176 -2.27 -1.18 -17.55
CA MET A 176 -1.26 -1.95 -16.83
C MET A 176 -1.87 -2.79 -15.69
N LEU A 177 -2.86 -2.26 -14.97
CA LEU A 177 -3.58 -3.03 -13.95
C LEU A 177 -4.33 -4.22 -14.56
N ILE A 178 -5.00 -4.04 -15.71
CA ILE A 178 -5.65 -5.13 -16.43
C ILE A 178 -4.62 -6.20 -16.78
N ILE A 179 -3.48 -5.81 -17.38
CA ILE A 179 -2.39 -6.73 -17.73
C ILE A 179 -1.96 -7.55 -16.51
N GLY A 180 -1.70 -6.91 -15.35
CA GLY A 180 -1.28 -7.60 -14.14
C GLY A 180 -2.32 -8.55 -13.53
N GLN A 181 -3.59 -8.44 -13.93
CA GLN A 181 -4.69 -9.27 -13.47
C GLN A 181 -5.04 -10.43 -14.42
N LEU A 182 -4.44 -10.48 -15.62
CA LEU A 182 -4.67 -11.56 -16.58
C LEU A 182 -4.16 -12.91 -16.06
N ASN A 183 -4.87 -13.97 -16.46
CA ASN A 183 -4.51 -15.35 -16.19
C ASN A 183 -4.15 -16.06 -17.50
N SER A 184 -3.47 -17.20 -17.41
CA SER A 184 -3.24 -18.10 -18.54
C SER A 184 -4.43 -19.01 -18.84
N GLN A 185 -5.33 -19.18 -17.88
CA GLN A 185 -6.48 -20.10 -17.96
C GLN A 185 -7.64 -19.60 -17.11
N VAL A 186 -8.83 -20.17 -17.32
CA VAL A 186 -10.01 -19.84 -16.51
C VAL A 186 -9.83 -20.23 -15.04
N VAL A 187 -10.39 -19.43 -14.15
CA VAL A 187 -10.37 -19.67 -12.70
C VAL A 187 -11.55 -20.56 -12.26
N VAL A 188 -12.70 -20.40 -12.92
CA VAL A 188 -13.92 -21.14 -12.65
C VAL A 188 -14.14 -22.16 -13.76
N THR A 189 -14.24 -23.44 -13.41
CA THR A 189 -14.61 -24.54 -14.30
C THR A 189 -15.87 -25.23 -13.78
N ASN A 190 -16.40 -26.16 -14.56
CA ASN A 190 -17.49 -27.04 -14.10
C ASN A 190 -17.11 -27.91 -12.90
N GLU A 191 -15.80 -28.06 -12.63
CA GLU A 191 -15.25 -28.86 -11.52
C GLU A 191 -15.02 -28.03 -10.26
N GLY A 192 -15.17 -26.70 -10.34
CA GLY A 192 -15.03 -25.78 -9.20
C GLY A 192 -14.09 -24.61 -9.48
N ARG A 193 -13.53 -24.04 -8.41
CA ARG A 193 -12.56 -22.94 -8.50
C ARG A 193 -11.14 -23.47 -8.37
N SER A 194 -10.28 -23.07 -9.31
CA SER A 194 -8.84 -23.33 -9.25
C SER A 194 -8.09 -22.11 -8.72
N VAL A 195 -6.86 -22.32 -8.26
CA VAL A 195 -5.96 -21.20 -7.93
C VAL A 195 -5.62 -20.47 -9.24
N PRO A 196 -5.79 -19.14 -9.34
CA PRO A 196 -5.46 -18.41 -10.55
C PRO A 196 -3.99 -18.61 -10.95
N ALA A 197 -3.75 -18.90 -12.23
CA ALA A 197 -2.43 -18.96 -12.84
C ALA A 197 -2.18 -17.67 -13.63
N PRO A 198 -1.35 -16.73 -13.15
CA PRO A 198 -1.12 -15.46 -13.83
C PRO A 198 -0.45 -15.62 -15.20
N LEU A 199 -0.76 -14.73 -16.15
CA LEU A 199 -0.23 -14.80 -17.52
C LEU A 199 1.30 -14.50 -17.56
N PRO A 200 2.18 -15.42 -17.97
CA PRO A 200 3.64 -15.17 -17.98
C PRO A 200 4.08 -13.99 -18.86
N ALA A 201 3.40 -13.77 -20.00
CA ALA A 201 3.66 -12.64 -20.88
C ALA A 201 3.36 -11.28 -20.19
N ALA A 202 2.38 -11.24 -19.29
CA ALA A 202 2.09 -10.05 -18.49
C ALA A 202 3.22 -9.75 -17.50
N LEU A 203 3.77 -10.78 -16.84
CA LEU A 203 4.91 -10.62 -15.93
C LEU A 203 6.11 -10.00 -16.65
N THR A 204 6.43 -10.54 -17.83
CA THR A 204 7.54 -10.07 -18.65
C THR A 204 7.38 -8.58 -18.97
N LEU A 205 6.20 -8.18 -19.46
CA LEU A 205 5.90 -6.79 -19.79
C LEU A 205 6.05 -5.85 -18.58
N MET A 206 5.53 -6.26 -17.41
CA MET A 206 5.62 -5.43 -16.19
C MET A 206 7.06 -5.30 -15.68
N VAL A 207 7.84 -6.37 -15.73
CA VAL A 207 9.26 -6.35 -15.33
C VAL A 207 10.08 -5.48 -16.29
N ASP A 208 9.80 -5.57 -17.59
CA ASP A 208 10.46 -4.72 -18.58
C ASP A 208 10.11 -3.24 -18.39
N ALA A 209 8.86 -2.93 -18.05
CA ALA A 209 8.45 -1.57 -17.68
C ALA A 209 9.22 -1.05 -16.45
N ILE A 210 9.37 -1.88 -15.40
CA ILE A 210 10.16 -1.53 -14.21
C ILE A 210 11.63 -1.26 -14.57
N LYS A 211 12.25 -2.15 -15.35
CA LYS A 211 13.67 -2.04 -15.76
C LYS A 211 13.93 -0.79 -16.61
N ALA A 212 13.00 -0.48 -17.52
CA ALA A 212 13.10 0.71 -18.37
C ALA A 212 13.01 2.02 -17.56
N GLY A 213 12.57 1.96 -16.29
CA GLY A 213 12.39 3.14 -15.46
C GLY A 213 11.30 4.03 -16.05
N THR A 214 10.09 3.48 -16.24
CA THR A 214 8.98 4.15 -16.93
C THR A 214 8.84 5.62 -16.56
N GLU A 215 8.62 6.46 -17.57
CA GLU A 215 8.54 7.92 -17.43
C GLU A 215 7.39 8.37 -16.51
N THR A 216 6.35 7.53 -16.37
CA THR A 216 5.19 7.80 -15.52
C THR A 216 5.17 6.89 -14.29
N ASP A 217 5.18 7.50 -13.11
CA ASP A 217 5.05 6.79 -11.82
C ASP A 217 3.77 5.95 -11.74
N ALA A 218 2.69 6.33 -12.43
CA ALA A 218 1.45 5.55 -12.51
C ALA A 218 1.68 4.16 -13.14
N ILE A 219 2.41 4.08 -14.25
CA ILE A 219 2.72 2.79 -14.89
C ILE A 219 3.67 1.98 -14.02
N LEU A 220 4.67 2.62 -13.41
CA LEU A 220 5.59 1.95 -12.47
C LEU A 220 4.82 1.33 -11.29
N LEU A 221 3.92 2.11 -10.70
CA LEU A 221 3.00 1.72 -9.64
C LEU A 221 2.17 0.49 -10.03
N ALA A 222 1.46 0.56 -11.16
CA ALA A 222 0.62 -0.55 -11.63
C ALA A 222 1.44 -1.81 -11.94
N SER A 223 2.66 -1.64 -12.46
CA SER A 223 3.59 -2.75 -12.72
C SER A 223 3.97 -3.46 -11.42
N TRP A 224 4.31 -2.71 -10.37
CA TRP A 224 4.60 -3.30 -9.05
C TRP A 224 3.39 -4.00 -8.43
N ILE A 225 2.18 -3.46 -8.60
CA ILE A 225 0.94 -4.10 -8.13
C ILE A 225 0.75 -5.47 -8.83
N GLY A 226 0.93 -5.52 -10.15
CA GLY A 226 0.82 -6.77 -10.89
C GLY A 226 1.95 -7.76 -10.57
N VAL A 227 3.21 -7.31 -10.51
CA VAL A 227 4.33 -8.16 -10.08
C VAL A 227 4.09 -8.76 -8.69
N LEU A 228 3.61 -7.96 -7.74
CA LEU A 228 3.25 -8.44 -6.39
C LEU A 228 2.19 -9.55 -6.44
N ARG A 229 1.18 -9.43 -7.30
CA ARG A 229 0.19 -10.51 -7.49
C ARG A 229 0.85 -11.79 -8.02
N HIS A 230 1.75 -11.67 -8.99
CA HIS A 230 2.45 -12.82 -9.57
C HIS A 230 3.31 -13.54 -8.52
N VAL A 231 4.17 -12.83 -7.79
CA VAL A 231 5.01 -13.46 -6.75
C VAL A 231 4.19 -14.04 -5.60
N ARG A 232 3.03 -13.45 -5.26
CA ARG A 232 2.11 -14.02 -4.27
C ARG A 232 1.56 -15.38 -4.68
N LEU A 233 1.08 -15.49 -5.92
CA LEU A 233 0.52 -16.73 -6.46
C LEU A 233 1.60 -17.78 -6.74
N ASP A 234 2.83 -17.34 -7.03
CA ASP A 234 3.98 -18.23 -7.22
C ASP A 234 4.31 -19.07 -5.98
N ARG A 235 4.04 -18.57 -4.77
CA ARG A 235 4.20 -19.35 -3.53
C ARG A 235 3.33 -20.61 -3.50
N ILE A 236 2.25 -20.64 -4.27
CA ILE A 236 1.31 -21.75 -4.36
C ILE A 236 1.57 -22.54 -5.64
N ASN A 237 1.73 -21.85 -6.77
CA ASN A 237 1.75 -22.48 -8.08
C ASN A 237 3.15 -22.80 -8.62
N GLN A 238 4.21 -22.16 -8.12
CA GLN A 238 5.61 -22.32 -8.55
C GLN A 238 5.80 -22.21 -10.07
N GLN A 239 5.29 -21.12 -10.65
CA GLN A 239 5.23 -20.87 -12.09
C GLN A 239 6.29 -19.88 -12.59
N ILE A 240 6.92 -19.11 -11.71
CA ILE A 240 7.96 -18.14 -12.07
C ILE A 240 9.32 -18.85 -12.06
N ALA A 241 10.08 -18.72 -13.15
CA ALA A 241 11.42 -19.28 -13.21
C ALA A 241 12.35 -18.61 -12.19
N THR A 242 13.27 -19.37 -11.59
CA THR A 242 14.19 -18.88 -10.56
C THR A 242 14.98 -17.64 -10.99
N ASN A 243 15.43 -17.59 -12.26
CA ASN A 243 16.16 -16.42 -12.79
C ASN A 243 15.28 -15.16 -12.84
N ASP A 244 13.98 -15.32 -13.11
CA ASP A 244 13.04 -14.20 -13.13
C ASP A 244 12.76 -13.69 -11.71
N ILE A 245 12.65 -14.60 -10.72
CA ILE A 245 12.56 -14.24 -9.30
C ILE A 245 13.77 -13.40 -8.87
N VAL A 246 14.99 -13.82 -9.25
CA VAL A 246 16.22 -13.08 -8.95
C VAL A 246 16.21 -11.69 -9.62
N ALA A 247 15.76 -11.60 -10.87
CA ALA A 247 15.65 -10.32 -11.56
C ALA A 247 14.64 -9.37 -10.89
N ILE A 248 13.48 -9.89 -10.49
CA ILE A 248 12.45 -9.12 -9.77
C ILE A 248 12.99 -8.62 -8.42
N ALA A 249 13.67 -9.50 -7.65
CA ALA A 249 14.29 -9.13 -6.39
C ALA A 249 15.36 -8.03 -6.58
N GLY A 250 16.16 -8.13 -7.64
CA GLY A 250 17.16 -7.13 -8.00
C GLY A 250 16.57 -5.74 -8.25
N GLU A 251 15.49 -5.64 -9.03
CA GLU A 251 14.82 -4.35 -9.29
C GLU A 251 14.13 -3.79 -8.03
N ALA A 252 13.54 -4.66 -7.19
CA ALA A 252 12.95 -4.23 -5.92
C ALA A 252 14.03 -3.68 -4.97
N MET A 253 15.18 -4.34 -4.87
CA MET A 253 16.32 -3.87 -4.08
C MET A 253 16.89 -2.55 -4.62
N LYS A 254 16.94 -2.37 -5.94
CA LYS A 254 17.34 -1.09 -6.56
C LYS A 254 16.42 0.06 -6.12
N LEU A 255 15.10 -0.16 -6.13
CA LEU A 255 14.13 0.82 -5.66
C LEU A 255 14.25 1.11 -4.16
N LEU A 256 14.50 0.10 -3.32
CA LEU A 256 14.75 0.29 -1.88
C LEU A 256 16.05 1.04 -1.57
N ASN A 257 17.04 0.94 -2.44
CA ASN A 257 18.32 1.63 -2.28
C ASN A 257 18.30 3.07 -2.83
N GLN A 258 17.21 3.47 -3.48
CA GLN A 258 17.04 4.83 -3.97
C GLN A 258 16.62 5.77 -2.84
N ALA A 259 17.61 6.38 -2.18
CA ALA A 259 17.38 7.33 -1.09
C ALA A 259 16.76 8.66 -1.56
N THR A 260 17.13 9.12 -2.76
CA THR A 260 16.63 10.39 -3.33
C THR A 260 15.56 10.12 -4.38
N PRO A 261 14.33 10.64 -4.21
CA PRO A 261 13.29 10.54 -5.23
C PRO A 261 13.77 11.14 -6.57
N PRO A 262 13.36 10.58 -7.72
CA PRO A 262 13.49 11.27 -9.01
C PRO A 262 12.84 12.65 -8.98
N ALA A 263 13.29 13.57 -9.84
CA ALA A 263 12.83 14.97 -9.86
C ALA A 263 11.31 15.13 -10.02
N ASN A 264 10.65 14.18 -10.68
CA ASN A 264 9.21 14.14 -10.92
C ASN A 264 8.41 13.38 -9.86
N ARG A 265 9.03 12.96 -8.75
CA ARG A 265 8.40 12.13 -7.70
C ARG A 265 8.51 12.80 -6.33
N SER A 266 7.39 12.89 -5.63
CA SER A 266 7.38 13.40 -4.25
C SER A 266 8.03 12.40 -3.28
N ALA A 267 8.51 12.88 -2.14
CA ALA A 267 9.04 12.01 -1.09
C ALA A 267 8.01 10.97 -0.61
N GLY A 268 6.74 11.38 -0.48
CA GLY A 268 5.65 10.46 -0.14
C GLY A 268 5.40 9.40 -1.23
N GLY A 269 5.44 9.79 -2.51
CA GLY A 269 5.34 8.85 -3.64
C GLY A 269 6.50 7.85 -3.68
N GLN A 270 7.72 8.30 -3.36
CA GLN A 270 8.89 7.42 -3.23
C GLN A 270 8.69 6.38 -2.12
N VAL A 271 8.25 6.82 -0.94
CA VAL A 271 7.95 5.92 0.18
C VAL A 271 6.90 4.89 -0.21
N TRP A 272 5.84 5.31 -0.91
CA TRP A 272 4.79 4.40 -1.37
C TRP A 272 5.36 3.31 -2.29
N LEU A 273 6.19 3.68 -3.27
CA LEU A 273 6.84 2.71 -4.17
C LEU A 273 7.79 1.77 -3.43
N GLN A 274 8.57 2.29 -2.49
CA GLN A 274 9.44 1.47 -1.65
C GLN A 274 8.66 0.45 -0.82
N ARG A 275 7.48 0.80 -0.31
CA ARG A 275 6.61 -0.15 0.40
C ARG A 275 6.20 -1.33 -0.49
N ARG A 276 5.87 -1.09 -1.76
CA ARG A 276 5.61 -2.18 -2.72
C ARG A 276 6.82 -3.04 -3.02
N ALA A 277 8.01 -2.45 -3.10
CA ALA A 277 9.24 -3.22 -3.26
C ALA A 277 9.48 -4.14 -2.05
N ILE A 278 9.24 -3.66 -0.82
CA ILE A 278 9.29 -4.50 0.38
C ILE A 278 8.26 -5.64 0.28
N ASP A 279 7.01 -5.35 -0.08
CA ASP A 279 5.97 -6.37 -0.21
C ASP A 279 6.35 -7.46 -1.23
N VAL A 280 6.96 -7.08 -2.37
CA VAL A 280 7.43 -8.03 -3.39
C VAL A 280 8.54 -8.92 -2.84
N LEU A 281 9.55 -8.33 -2.20
CA LEU A 281 10.67 -9.07 -1.61
C LEU A 281 10.20 -10.03 -0.51
N ALA A 282 9.27 -9.58 0.33
CA ALA A 282 8.66 -10.40 1.38
C ALA A 282 7.87 -11.59 0.80
N MET A 283 7.19 -11.39 -0.33
CA MET A 283 6.41 -12.44 -1.01
C MET A 283 7.28 -13.45 -1.75
N ILE A 284 8.42 -13.03 -2.29
CA ILE A 284 9.47 -13.95 -2.77
C ILE A 284 9.92 -14.84 -1.59
N GLY A 285 10.10 -14.25 -0.41
CA GLY A 285 10.27 -14.96 0.86
C GLY A 285 11.58 -15.73 1.00
N GLN A 286 12.45 -15.69 0.00
CA GLN A 286 13.82 -16.19 0.04
C GLN A 286 14.78 -15.01 0.20
N ASP A 287 15.87 -15.21 0.94
CA ASP A 287 16.92 -14.19 1.12
C ASP A 287 18.28 -14.71 0.68
N ASP A 288 19.00 -13.92 -0.12
CA ASP A 288 20.40 -14.15 -0.49
C ASP A 288 21.38 -13.45 0.47
N GLN A 289 20.96 -13.28 1.73
CA GLN A 289 21.64 -12.55 2.80
C GLN A 289 21.77 -11.04 2.55
N LYS A 290 20.95 -10.47 1.66
CA LYS A 290 20.96 -9.02 1.35
C LYS A 290 19.61 -8.35 1.59
N ILE A 291 18.52 -9.11 1.43
CA ILE A 291 17.15 -8.61 1.54
C ILE A 291 16.79 -8.38 3.01
N LEU A 292 16.96 -9.38 3.89
CA LEU A 292 16.61 -9.24 5.30
C LEU A 292 17.44 -8.14 6.00
N PRO A 293 18.78 -8.08 5.84
CA PRO A 293 19.55 -6.98 6.42
C PRO A 293 19.07 -5.59 5.97
N LYS A 294 18.67 -5.45 4.70
CA LYS A 294 18.11 -4.19 4.20
C LYS A 294 16.76 -3.88 4.86
N ILE A 295 15.85 -4.84 4.96
CA ILE A 295 14.55 -4.68 5.64
C ILE A 295 14.74 -4.29 7.11
N LEU A 296 15.64 -4.96 7.82
CA LEU A 296 15.95 -4.64 9.22
C LEU A 296 16.51 -3.22 9.37
N SER A 297 17.43 -2.81 8.49
CA SER A 297 17.97 -1.44 8.51
C SER A 297 16.88 -0.39 8.30
N ILE A 298 15.90 -0.68 7.44
CA ILE A 298 14.77 0.21 7.19
C ILE A 298 13.88 0.32 8.44
N MET A 299 13.58 -0.82 9.08
CA MET A 299 12.74 -0.87 10.28
C MET A 299 13.37 -0.09 11.46
N GLN A 300 14.69 -0.20 11.62
CA GLN A 300 15.45 0.36 12.73
C GLN A 300 15.76 1.85 12.58
N ASP A 301 15.92 2.38 11.36
CA ASP A 301 16.28 3.77 11.14
C ASP A 301 15.14 4.74 11.49
N GLU A 302 15.34 5.53 12.55
CA GLU A 302 14.35 6.49 13.01
C GLU A 302 14.10 7.66 12.05
N LYS A 303 15.01 7.90 11.09
CA LYS A 303 14.85 8.95 10.08
C LYS A 303 13.95 8.53 8.93
N ILE A 304 13.71 7.22 8.78
CA ILE A 304 12.83 6.70 7.74
C ILE A 304 11.37 6.93 8.13
N ALA A 305 10.55 7.25 7.13
CA ALA A 305 9.12 7.44 7.31
C ALA A 305 8.47 6.24 8.03
N MET A 306 7.66 6.52 9.06
CA MET A 306 7.01 5.50 9.89
C MET A 306 6.27 4.45 9.05
N SER A 307 5.56 4.86 8.00
CA SER A 307 4.84 3.94 7.11
C SER A 307 5.75 2.92 6.41
N LEU A 308 6.99 3.29 6.07
CA LEU A 308 7.96 2.37 5.49
C LEU A 308 8.53 1.43 6.56
N ARG A 309 8.81 1.93 7.78
CA ARG A 309 9.26 1.13 8.93
C ARG A 309 8.25 0.05 9.31
N LEU A 310 6.96 0.41 9.36
CA LEU A 310 5.86 -0.52 9.63
C LEU A 310 5.72 -1.58 8.52
N THR A 311 5.92 -1.18 7.25
CA THR A 311 5.90 -2.13 6.14
C THR A 311 7.08 -3.11 6.23
N ALA A 312 8.27 -2.62 6.60
CA ALA A 312 9.45 -3.44 6.84
C ALA A 312 9.25 -4.43 8.00
N ALA A 313 8.65 -3.99 9.11
CA ALA A 313 8.29 -4.87 10.22
C ALA A 313 7.35 -5.99 9.76
N ARG A 314 6.22 -5.62 9.14
CA ARG A 314 5.23 -6.58 8.62
C ARG A 314 5.83 -7.60 7.66
N ALA A 315 6.80 -7.19 6.84
CA ALA A 315 7.46 -8.05 5.86
C ALA A 315 8.09 -9.31 6.48
N LEU A 316 8.57 -9.22 7.73
CA LEU A 316 9.16 -10.34 8.47
C LEU A 316 8.21 -11.54 8.58
N LYS A 317 6.90 -11.34 8.50
CA LYS A 317 5.90 -12.42 8.50
C LYS A 317 6.07 -13.41 7.34
N TYR A 318 6.52 -12.91 6.19
CA TYR A 318 6.36 -13.60 4.92
C TYR A 318 7.61 -14.37 4.46
N PHE A 319 8.74 -14.22 5.16
CA PHE A 319 9.97 -14.94 4.85
C PHE A 319 9.88 -16.43 5.21
N ASN A 320 10.47 -17.27 4.35
CA ASN A 320 10.60 -18.70 4.57
C ASN A 320 11.90 -18.97 5.35
N TYR A 321 11.85 -18.77 6.67
CA TYR A 321 13.02 -18.95 7.53
C TYR A 321 13.59 -20.36 7.42
N SER A 322 14.91 -20.42 7.21
CA SER A 322 15.65 -21.65 6.94
C SER A 322 17.14 -21.40 7.24
N PRO A 323 18.03 -22.41 7.19
CA PRO A 323 19.46 -22.16 7.35
C PRO A 323 20.04 -21.17 6.33
N SER A 324 19.41 -20.97 5.18
CA SER A 324 19.81 -19.96 4.18
C SER A 324 19.12 -18.60 4.36
N THR A 325 17.97 -18.57 5.04
CA THR A 325 17.16 -17.36 5.29
C THR A 325 17.07 -17.14 6.80
N GLN A 326 18.07 -16.45 7.36
CA GLN A 326 18.21 -16.26 8.82
C GLN A 326 17.95 -14.80 9.22
N VAL A 327 17.43 -14.62 10.43
CA VAL A 327 17.22 -13.32 11.06
C VAL A 327 17.80 -13.37 12.47
N PRO A 328 18.53 -12.34 12.94
CA PRO A 328 19.03 -12.29 14.31
C PRO A 328 17.87 -11.99 15.25
N VAL A 329 17.21 -13.04 15.75
CA VAL A 329 15.91 -12.98 16.43
C VAL A 329 15.96 -12.02 17.62
N GLU A 330 16.92 -12.14 18.52
CA GLU A 330 17.02 -11.25 19.70
C GLU A 330 17.07 -9.76 19.31
N SER A 331 18.02 -9.37 18.46
CA SER A 331 18.18 -7.97 18.05
C SER A 331 16.98 -7.44 17.23
N THR A 332 16.35 -8.33 16.45
CA THR A 332 15.17 -8.00 15.65
C THR A 332 13.95 -7.80 16.55
N SER A 333 13.77 -8.67 17.54
CA SER A 333 12.78 -8.52 18.60
C SER A 333 12.98 -7.17 19.29
N ASN A 334 14.17 -6.86 19.82
CA ASN A 334 14.40 -5.57 20.47
C ASN A 334 14.06 -4.37 19.57
N ALA A 335 14.38 -4.44 18.28
CA ALA A 335 13.99 -3.40 17.32
C ALA A 335 12.47 -3.29 17.11
N LEU A 336 11.73 -4.40 17.09
CA LEU A 336 10.26 -4.39 17.08
C LEU A 336 9.69 -3.77 18.36
N GLY A 337 10.28 -4.09 19.52
CA GLY A 337 9.93 -3.46 20.80
C GLY A 337 10.12 -1.94 20.78
N ALA A 338 11.24 -1.45 20.24
CA ALA A 338 11.51 -0.02 20.10
C ALA A 338 10.52 0.65 19.13
N LEU A 339 10.10 -0.06 18.08
CA LEU A 339 9.09 0.41 17.14
C LEU A 339 7.70 0.53 17.81
N ILE A 340 7.30 -0.42 18.66
CA ILE A 340 6.06 -0.35 19.46
C ILE A 340 6.07 0.90 20.34
N VAL A 341 7.15 1.10 21.08
CA VAL A 341 7.34 2.29 21.93
C VAL A 341 7.17 3.56 21.11
N ARG A 342 7.82 3.63 19.93
CA ARG A 342 7.74 4.80 19.06
C ARG A 342 6.32 5.05 18.53
N ILE A 343 5.60 4.00 18.13
CA ILE A 343 4.20 4.09 17.69
C ILE A 343 3.34 4.74 18.78
N CYS A 344 3.42 4.22 20.01
CA CYS A 344 2.64 4.73 21.13
C CYS A 344 3.02 6.17 21.50
N ARG A 345 4.31 6.50 21.54
CA ARG A 345 4.79 7.87 21.81
C ARG A 345 4.31 8.86 20.76
N ASN A 346 4.39 8.50 19.47
CA ASN A 346 3.91 9.37 18.40
C ASN A 346 2.43 9.71 18.54
N GLU A 347 1.59 8.75 18.97
CA GLU A 347 0.17 9.03 19.20
C GLU A 347 -0.05 9.91 20.43
N ILE A 348 0.66 9.65 21.54
CA ILE A 348 0.62 10.52 22.73
C ILE A 348 1.00 11.96 22.35
N ASP A 349 2.12 12.13 21.64
CA ASP A 349 2.61 13.44 21.19
C ASP A 349 1.59 14.13 20.26
N ARG A 350 0.94 13.39 19.37
CA ARG A 350 -0.12 13.90 18.49
C ARG A 350 -1.31 14.41 19.29
N VAL A 351 -1.74 13.66 20.30
CA VAL A 351 -2.86 14.05 21.18
C VAL A 351 -2.51 15.31 21.98
N ASP A 352 -1.29 15.40 22.50
CA ASP A 352 -0.83 16.57 23.25
C ASP A 352 -0.75 17.82 22.36
N GLN A 353 -0.30 17.67 21.11
CA GLN A 353 -0.33 18.75 20.11
C GLN A 353 -1.76 19.20 19.78
N GLU A 354 -2.69 18.26 19.62
CA GLU A 354 -4.11 18.55 19.39
C GLU A 354 -4.70 19.37 20.56
N LYS A 355 -4.44 18.95 21.80
CA LYS A 355 -4.86 19.69 23.01
C LYS A 355 -4.26 21.09 23.08
N ALA A 356 -2.97 21.23 22.76
CA ALA A 356 -2.30 22.52 22.75
C ALA A 356 -2.89 23.49 21.71
N LEU A 357 -3.25 22.98 20.52
CA LEU A 357 -3.91 23.76 19.48
C LEU A 357 -5.31 24.22 19.92
N VAL A 358 -6.10 23.34 20.52
CA VAL A 358 -7.43 23.69 21.07
C VAL A 358 -7.31 24.75 22.17
N ALA A 359 -6.33 24.62 23.07
CA ALA A 359 -6.08 25.61 24.12
C ALA A 359 -5.69 26.98 23.53
N LEU A 360 -4.87 27.01 22.49
CA LEU A 360 -4.51 28.23 21.74
C LEU A 360 -5.72 28.89 21.08
N GLN A 361 -6.57 28.10 20.42
CA GLN A 361 -7.81 28.59 19.80
C GLN A 361 -8.74 29.22 20.85
N ASN A 362 -8.95 28.52 21.97
CA ASN A 362 -9.76 29.02 23.08
C ASN A 362 -9.19 30.33 23.69
N ALA A 363 -7.87 30.42 23.83
CA ALA A 363 -7.20 31.62 24.35
C ALA A 363 -7.25 32.81 23.37
N SER A 364 -7.33 32.56 22.06
CA SER A 364 -7.36 33.60 21.03
C SER A 364 -8.71 34.31 20.89
N GLY A 365 -9.77 33.83 21.56
CA GLY A 365 -11.12 34.40 21.48
C GLY A 365 -11.80 34.25 20.11
N VAL A 366 -11.14 33.59 19.15
CA VAL A 366 -11.73 33.20 17.87
C VAL A 366 -12.52 31.91 18.11
N SER A 367 -13.76 32.07 18.57
CA SER A 367 -14.76 31.00 18.55
C SER A 367 -15.04 30.64 17.09
N VAL A 368 -14.39 29.57 16.61
CA VAL A 368 -14.89 28.84 15.45
C VAL A 368 -16.09 28.06 15.96
N GLY A 369 -17.28 28.37 15.43
CA GLY A 369 -18.54 27.79 15.89
C GLY A 369 -18.47 26.27 15.97
N GLU A 370 -19.13 25.74 16.99
CA GLU A 370 -19.18 24.36 17.49
C GLU A 370 -19.69 23.30 16.48
N GLY A 371 -19.75 23.62 15.18
CA GLY A 371 -20.37 22.82 14.14
C GLY A 371 -19.44 22.27 13.05
N ASP A 372 -18.15 22.60 13.03
CA ASP A 372 -17.32 22.33 11.84
C ASP A 372 -15.93 21.73 12.13
N MET A 373 -15.80 20.88 13.15
CA MET A 373 -14.61 20.02 13.32
C MET A 373 -14.64 18.75 12.44
N GLY A 374 -15.48 18.74 11.40
CA GLY A 374 -15.61 17.61 10.47
C GLY A 374 -14.55 17.54 9.38
N ASP A 375 -13.78 18.61 9.17
CA ASP A 375 -12.91 18.75 7.98
C ASP A 375 -11.53 19.35 8.29
N MET A 376 -10.87 18.91 9.37
CA MET A 376 -9.43 19.13 9.54
C MET A 376 -8.63 17.95 8.96
N GLY A 377 -8.79 17.73 7.66
CA GLY A 377 -8.03 16.77 6.87
C GLY A 377 -6.71 17.31 6.30
N ASP A 378 -6.32 18.56 6.60
CA ASP A 378 -5.19 19.23 5.95
C ASP A 378 -4.18 19.86 6.94
N MET A 379 -3.64 19.02 7.83
CA MET A 379 -2.37 19.32 8.51
C MET A 379 -1.27 18.51 7.83
N GLY A 380 -0.66 19.13 6.81
CA GLY A 380 0.51 18.64 6.10
C GLY A 380 1.68 18.41 7.04
N GLY A 381 2.11 17.15 7.16
CA GLY A 381 3.32 16.77 7.88
C GLY A 381 3.40 15.26 8.12
N ALA A 382 3.88 14.52 7.12
CA ALA A 382 4.36 13.13 7.25
C ALA A 382 3.34 11.98 7.46
N LEU A 383 2.03 12.20 7.34
CA LEU A 383 1.05 11.11 7.12
C LEU A 383 0.72 10.97 5.62
N GLY A 384 1.75 10.68 4.82
CA GLY A 384 1.60 10.44 3.39
C GLY A 384 0.86 9.15 3.10
N GLY A 385 -0.36 9.26 2.56
CA GLY A 385 -0.99 8.23 1.74
C GLY A 385 -1.78 7.15 2.48
N MET A 386 -2.91 7.52 3.09
CA MET A 386 -4.06 6.62 3.21
C MET A 386 -4.79 6.58 1.87
N GLY A 387 -4.17 5.95 0.87
CA GLY A 387 -4.75 5.69 -0.44
C GLY A 387 -4.83 4.19 -0.67
N ASP A 388 -6.06 3.71 -0.82
CA ASP A 388 -6.45 2.52 -1.59
C ASP A 388 -6.04 1.14 -1.05
N MET A 389 -6.92 0.58 -0.21
CA MET A 389 -7.03 -0.86 0.07
C MET A 389 -7.62 -1.60 -1.14
N GLY A 390 -6.85 -1.69 -2.23
CA GLY A 390 -7.14 -2.57 -3.34
C GLY A 390 -6.57 -3.98 -3.09
N GLY A 391 -7.35 -4.88 -2.49
CA GLY A 391 -7.02 -6.32 -2.53
C GLY A 391 -7.51 -7.16 -1.35
N ALA A 392 -8.72 -7.69 -1.49
CA ALA A 392 -9.10 -9.02 -1.00
C ALA A 392 -8.81 -9.35 0.48
N LEU A 393 -9.39 -8.57 1.40
CA LEU A 393 -9.91 -9.14 2.64
C LEU A 393 -11.42 -9.31 2.46
N GLY A 394 -11.79 -10.52 2.01
CA GLY A 394 -13.18 -10.95 2.08
C GLY A 394 -13.59 -11.02 3.54
N GLY A 395 -14.72 -10.37 3.86
CA GLY A 395 -15.46 -10.63 5.10
C GLY A 395 -15.00 -9.85 6.33
N MET A 396 -14.88 -8.53 6.24
CA MET A 396 -15.36 -7.71 7.36
C MET A 396 -16.77 -7.27 6.99
N GLY A 397 -17.74 -8.07 7.44
CA GLY A 397 -19.14 -7.75 7.32
C GLY A 397 -19.40 -6.39 7.94
N ASP A 398 -20.13 -5.57 7.19
CA ASP A 398 -21.31 -4.87 7.68
C ASP A 398 -21.35 -4.74 9.21
N MET A 399 -20.59 -3.77 9.75
CA MET A 399 -20.96 -3.14 11.02
C MET A 399 -22.17 -2.24 10.74
N GLY A 400 -23.25 -2.88 10.31
CA GLY A 400 -24.59 -2.34 10.33
C GLY A 400 -24.94 -2.08 11.79
N GLY A 401 -25.51 -0.89 12.03
CA GLY A 401 -25.83 -0.38 13.35
C GLY A 401 -26.57 -1.40 14.21
N SER A 402 -25.82 -2.05 15.10
CA SER A 402 -26.37 -2.54 16.36
C SER A 402 -26.52 -1.33 17.27
N ASP A 403 -27.70 -1.17 17.86
CA ASP A 403 -27.96 -0.27 18.98
C ASP A 403 -26.72 -0.22 19.88
N GLU A 404 -26.04 0.92 19.87
CA GLU A 404 -24.88 1.16 20.70
C GLU A 404 -25.33 1.03 22.16
N GLY A 405 -24.83 0.03 22.87
CA GLY A 405 -24.84 0.08 24.32
C GLY A 405 -24.29 1.45 24.72
N GLU A 406 -25.09 2.22 25.45
CA GLU A 406 -24.85 3.63 25.71
C GLU A 406 -23.48 3.79 26.39
N SER A 407 -22.48 4.24 25.63
CA SER A 407 -21.20 4.66 26.21
C SER A 407 -21.50 5.80 27.18
N LYS A 408 -20.92 5.73 28.38
CA LYS A 408 -21.06 6.76 29.42
C LYS A 408 -20.24 8.02 29.09
N LEU A 409 -19.45 8.01 28.02
CA LEU A 409 -18.70 9.17 27.54
C LEU A 409 -19.58 10.10 26.70
N GLU A 410 -19.27 11.39 26.72
CA GLU A 410 -19.86 12.31 25.75
C GLU A 410 -19.49 11.91 24.31
N LYS A 411 -20.38 12.17 23.35
CA LYS A 411 -20.19 11.76 21.94
C LYS A 411 -18.88 12.26 21.31
N ILE A 412 -18.37 13.41 21.76
CA ILE A 412 -17.10 13.96 21.28
C ILE A 412 -15.93 13.17 21.85
N ASP A 413 -15.93 12.94 23.16
CA ASP A 413 -14.89 12.17 23.86
C ASP A 413 -14.79 10.74 23.33
N LYS A 414 -15.94 10.07 23.14
CA LYS A 414 -15.98 8.72 22.54
C LYS A 414 -15.31 8.70 21.15
N ARG A 415 -15.65 9.66 20.28
CA ARG A 415 -15.06 9.76 18.94
C ARG A 415 -13.54 9.94 18.99
N GLN A 416 -13.02 10.74 19.92
CA GLN A 416 -11.59 10.96 20.07
C GLN A 416 -10.86 9.72 20.61
N VAL A 417 -11.46 9.01 21.56
CA VAL A 417 -10.97 7.71 22.07
C VAL A 417 -10.90 6.69 20.94
N ASP A 418 -11.98 6.54 20.18
CA ASP A 418 -12.06 5.59 19.07
C ASP A 418 -11.07 5.93 17.95
N TYR A 419 -10.86 7.21 17.66
CA TYR A 419 -9.86 7.64 16.70
C TYR A 419 -8.43 7.25 17.14
N THR A 420 -8.10 7.50 18.42
CA THR A 420 -6.83 7.11 19.03
C THR A 420 -6.62 5.59 18.96
N ARG A 421 -7.65 4.80 19.32
CA ARG A 421 -7.63 3.35 19.22
C ARG A 421 -7.39 2.88 17.80
N ARG A 422 -8.12 3.42 16.81
CA ARG A 422 -7.99 3.03 15.40
C ARG A 422 -6.58 3.26 14.87
N ILE A 423 -5.97 4.41 15.19
CA ILE A 423 -4.58 4.71 14.80
C ILE A 423 -3.62 3.68 15.39
N LEU A 424 -3.69 3.46 16.71
CA LEU A 424 -2.76 2.56 17.40
C LEU A 424 -2.95 1.11 16.97
N VAL A 425 -4.19 0.62 16.92
CA VAL A 425 -4.49 -0.75 16.46
C VAL A 425 -3.95 -0.97 15.05
N TYR A 426 -4.16 -0.03 14.13
CA TYR A 426 -3.65 -0.14 12.77
C TYR A 426 -2.12 -0.22 12.70
N GLN A 427 -1.41 0.63 13.45
CA GLN A 427 0.06 0.65 13.42
C GLN A 427 0.65 -0.56 14.16
N LEU A 428 0.14 -0.90 15.34
CA LEU A 428 0.57 -2.05 16.13
C LEU A 428 0.30 -3.38 15.43
N PHE A 429 -0.77 -3.46 14.62
CA PHE A 429 -1.06 -4.65 13.80
C PHE A 429 0.12 -5.06 12.89
N HIS A 430 0.88 -4.09 12.35
CA HIS A 430 2.03 -4.40 11.50
C HIS A 430 3.15 -5.08 12.29
N VAL A 431 3.36 -4.67 13.54
CA VAL A 431 4.34 -5.29 14.44
C VAL A 431 3.83 -6.64 14.93
N TYR A 432 2.54 -6.75 15.26
CA TYR A 432 1.90 -8.00 15.64
C TYR A 432 2.04 -9.07 14.53
N GLU A 433 1.81 -8.70 13.26
CA GLU A 433 2.04 -9.60 12.14
C GLU A 433 3.49 -10.06 12.02
N ALA A 434 4.45 -9.17 12.33
CA ALA A 434 5.88 -9.49 12.32
C ALA A 434 6.23 -10.55 13.40
N ILE A 435 5.72 -10.36 14.62
CA ILE A 435 5.87 -11.32 15.74
C ILE A 435 5.36 -12.69 15.30
N GLY A 436 4.16 -12.72 14.69
CA GLY A 436 3.51 -13.93 14.22
C GLY A 436 2.87 -14.74 15.35
N GLU A 437 2.66 -16.02 15.10
CA GLU A 437 2.01 -16.92 16.05
C GLU A 437 2.94 -18.07 16.39
N LYS A 438 3.00 -18.40 17.69
CA LYS A 438 3.60 -19.65 18.16
C LYS A 438 2.93 -20.84 17.48
N GLN A 439 3.67 -21.92 17.30
CA GLN A 439 3.09 -23.18 16.83
C GLN A 439 1.92 -23.61 17.73
N VAL A 440 0.71 -23.57 17.19
CA VAL A 440 -0.48 -24.14 17.83
C VAL A 440 -0.79 -25.47 17.16
N ARG A 441 -0.61 -26.57 17.89
CA ARG A 441 -0.90 -27.95 17.42
C ARG A 441 -0.13 -28.31 16.13
N THR A 442 -0.85 -28.53 15.03
CA THR A 442 -0.32 -29.00 13.73
C THR A 442 0.05 -27.87 12.77
N THR A 443 -0.22 -26.60 13.12
CA THR A 443 0.08 -25.47 12.25
C THR A 443 1.53 -25.03 12.49
N PRO A 444 2.38 -24.94 11.45
CA PRO A 444 3.75 -24.44 11.62
C PRO A 444 3.72 -23.00 12.15
N PRO A 445 4.75 -22.60 12.92
CA PRO A 445 4.87 -21.21 13.36
C PRO A 445 4.96 -20.28 12.15
N ILE A 446 4.51 -19.04 12.31
CA ILE A 446 4.57 -17.99 11.28
C ILE A 446 5.30 -16.76 11.83
N GLY A 447 5.80 -15.90 10.95
CA GLY A 447 6.56 -14.71 11.32
C GLY A 447 7.82 -15.01 12.12
N MET A 448 8.19 -14.12 13.04
CA MET A 448 9.43 -14.25 13.79
C MET A 448 9.48 -15.54 14.61
N TYR A 449 8.34 -16.08 15.09
CA TYR A 449 8.29 -17.39 15.75
C TYR A 449 8.80 -18.54 14.88
N ALA A 450 8.69 -18.44 13.55
CA ALA A 450 9.24 -19.44 12.65
C ALA A 450 10.78 -19.40 12.55
N ALA A 451 11.41 -18.30 12.94
CA ALA A 451 12.86 -18.16 12.98
C ALA A 451 13.50 -18.66 14.29
N VAL A 452 12.71 -18.83 15.36
CA VAL A 452 13.24 -19.05 16.72
C VAL A 452 13.84 -20.44 16.95
N VAL A 453 13.62 -21.37 16.02
CA VAL A 453 14.18 -22.74 16.09
C VAL A 453 15.73 -22.74 16.21
N GLN A 454 16.38 -21.58 16.05
CA GLN A 454 17.82 -21.40 16.03
C GLN A 454 18.38 -20.50 17.17
N ASP A 455 17.55 -19.86 18.02
CA ASP A 455 18.01 -18.83 18.98
C ASP A 455 17.16 -18.78 20.28
N ALA A 456 17.67 -19.41 21.36
CA ALA A 456 16.97 -19.44 22.66
C ALA A 456 16.89 -18.05 23.34
N ALA A 457 17.89 -17.19 23.15
CA ALA A 457 17.83 -15.81 23.65
C ALA A 457 16.80 -15.01 22.87
N GLY A 458 16.76 -15.22 21.55
CA GLY A 458 15.73 -14.69 20.65
C GLY A 458 14.30 -15.06 21.05
N GLN A 459 14.06 -16.30 21.47
CA GLN A 459 12.75 -16.73 22.00
C GLN A 459 12.31 -15.87 23.18
N VAL A 460 13.19 -15.69 24.16
CA VAL A 460 12.88 -14.92 25.37
C VAL A 460 12.57 -13.47 25.03
N ALA A 461 13.34 -12.86 24.13
CA ALA A 461 13.09 -11.49 23.67
C ALA A 461 11.75 -11.39 22.92
N LEU A 462 11.42 -12.34 22.06
CA LEU A 462 10.17 -12.35 21.30
C LEU A 462 8.95 -12.55 22.19
N ASP A 463 9.03 -13.46 23.17
CA ASP A 463 7.96 -13.72 24.15
C ASP A 463 7.63 -12.47 24.98
N ARG A 464 8.64 -11.73 25.41
CA ARG A 464 8.42 -10.47 26.15
C ARG A 464 7.67 -9.43 25.33
N ILE A 465 7.93 -9.38 24.02
CA ILE A 465 7.27 -8.43 23.12
C ILE A 465 5.84 -8.89 22.82
N GLU A 466 5.63 -10.19 22.62
CA GLU A 466 4.28 -10.76 22.49
C GLU A 466 3.43 -10.43 23.72
N ASP A 467 3.97 -10.59 24.93
CA ASP A 467 3.29 -10.26 26.18
C ASP A 467 2.93 -8.77 26.27
N ALA A 468 3.88 -7.88 25.93
CA ALA A 468 3.65 -6.44 25.93
C ALA A 468 2.60 -6.04 24.87
N MET A 469 2.68 -6.61 23.66
CA MET A 469 1.71 -6.39 22.60
C MET A 469 0.31 -6.85 23.00
N THR A 470 0.20 -8.01 23.64
CA THR A 470 -1.09 -8.54 24.13
C THR A 470 -1.73 -7.59 25.14
N LYS A 471 -0.96 -7.07 26.10
CA LYS A 471 -1.46 -6.08 27.07
C LYS A 471 -1.86 -4.76 26.42
N LEU A 472 -1.10 -4.28 25.43
CA LEU A 472 -1.47 -3.09 24.67
C LEU A 472 -2.78 -3.29 23.90
N ILE A 473 -2.96 -4.44 23.26
CA ILE A 473 -4.21 -4.80 22.56
C ILE A 473 -5.38 -4.85 23.55
N GLU A 474 -5.17 -5.42 24.75
CA GLU A 474 -6.18 -5.45 25.82
C GLU A 474 -6.57 -4.04 26.28
N ILE A 475 -5.61 -3.14 26.48
CA ILE A 475 -5.85 -1.72 26.81
C ILE A 475 -6.65 -1.02 25.71
N LEU A 476 -6.38 -1.36 24.44
CA LEU A 476 -7.03 -0.76 23.27
C LEU A 476 -8.39 -1.38 22.94
N ARG A 477 -8.76 -2.51 23.54
CA ARG A 477 -10.04 -3.18 23.31
C ARG A 477 -11.19 -2.26 23.74
N ILE A 478 -12.25 -2.25 22.93
CA ILE A 478 -13.51 -1.60 23.33
C ILE A 478 -14.18 -2.52 24.37
N PRO A 479 -14.52 -2.02 25.56
CA PRO A 479 -15.22 -2.81 26.56
C PRO A 479 -16.51 -3.39 25.97
N GLU A 480 -16.74 -4.68 26.14
CA GLU A 480 -18.01 -5.29 25.77
C GLU A 480 -19.07 -4.84 26.78
N VAL A 481 -20.22 -4.40 26.29
CA VAL A 481 -21.37 -4.10 27.15
C VAL A 481 -21.99 -5.44 27.52
N ASP A 482 -21.65 -5.92 28.70
CA ASP A 482 -22.31 -7.10 29.27
C ASP A 482 -23.67 -6.68 29.83
N ASP A 483 -24.73 -6.98 29.09
CA ASP A 483 -26.13 -6.71 29.49
C ASP A 483 -26.53 -7.41 30.80
N SER A 484 -25.69 -8.32 31.32
CA SER A 484 -25.98 -9.13 32.52
C SER A 484 -25.29 -8.68 33.81
N SER A 485 -24.34 -7.73 33.75
CA SER A 485 -23.67 -7.20 34.94
C SER A 485 -24.02 -5.72 35.19
N GLU A 486 -24.51 -5.42 36.40
CA GLU A 486 -24.79 -4.04 36.84
C GLU A 486 -23.52 -3.16 36.91
N GLU A 487 -22.33 -3.77 36.80
CA GLU A 487 -21.03 -3.11 36.83
C GLU A 487 -20.27 -3.30 35.51
N SER A 488 -20.80 -2.78 34.40
CA SER A 488 -19.97 -2.62 33.20
C SER A 488 -18.82 -1.64 33.48
N GLU A 489 -17.58 -2.09 33.25
CA GLU A 489 -16.40 -1.23 33.41
C GLU A 489 -16.59 0.02 32.55
N ALA A 490 -16.58 1.19 33.20
CA ALA A 490 -16.75 2.45 32.49
C ALA A 490 -15.63 2.63 31.46
N GLU A 491 -16.01 2.91 30.22
CA GLU A 491 -15.07 3.17 29.14
C GLU A 491 -14.11 4.31 29.54
N PRO A 492 -12.78 4.08 29.50
CA PRO A 492 -11.83 5.10 29.91
C PRO A 492 -11.89 6.27 28.92
N ASN A 493 -11.84 7.49 29.45
CA ASN A 493 -11.61 8.66 28.60
C ASN A 493 -10.21 8.58 27.95
N ARG A 494 -9.96 9.46 26.97
CA ARG A 494 -8.73 9.45 26.17
C ARG A 494 -7.47 9.58 27.02
N ASP A 495 -7.53 10.34 28.10
CA ASP A 495 -6.37 10.60 28.96
C ASP A 495 -6.00 9.38 29.79
N ILE A 496 -7.00 8.73 30.40
CA ILE A 496 -6.82 7.48 31.12
C ILE A 496 -6.32 6.38 30.17
N LEU A 497 -6.84 6.31 28.95
CA LEU A 497 -6.36 5.37 27.94
C LEU A 497 -4.87 5.60 27.63
N LEU A 498 -4.46 6.85 27.36
CA LEU A 498 -3.07 7.18 27.07
C LEU A 498 -2.15 6.97 28.27
N GLU A 499 -2.62 7.20 29.50
CA GLU A 499 -1.86 6.90 30.72
C GLU A 499 -1.61 5.39 30.88
N ARG A 500 -2.63 4.56 30.63
CA ARG A 500 -2.48 3.09 30.64
C ARG A 500 -1.47 2.63 29.57
N ILE A 501 -1.54 3.19 28.37
CA ILE A 501 -0.57 2.92 27.30
C ILE A 501 0.84 3.36 27.73
N ALA A 502 0.98 4.57 28.26
CA ALA A 502 2.26 5.11 28.74
C ALA A 502 2.89 4.23 29.83
N ALA A 503 2.08 3.69 30.74
CA ALA A 503 2.53 2.78 31.78
C ALA A 503 3.05 1.46 31.21
N GLU A 504 2.38 0.90 30.20
CA GLU A 504 2.81 -0.36 29.58
C GLU A 504 4.08 -0.18 28.73
N ILE A 505 4.19 0.92 27.95
CA ILE A 505 5.40 1.17 27.16
C ILE A 505 6.63 1.45 28.03
N ARG A 506 6.50 2.04 29.22
CA ARG A 506 7.63 2.18 30.17
C ARG A 506 8.19 0.83 30.61
N LYS A 507 7.33 -0.18 30.79
CA LYS A 507 7.78 -1.55 31.08
C LYS A 507 8.56 -2.09 29.89
N LEU A 508 8.01 -1.95 28.68
CA LEU A 508 8.67 -2.40 27.45
C LEU A 508 10.03 -1.71 27.22
N GLU A 509 10.11 -0.40 27.45
CA GLU A 509 11.35 0.39 27.34
C GLU A 509 12.46 -0.15 28.24
N SER A 510 12.13 -0.48 29.50
CA SER A 510 13.11 -1.04 30.45
C SER A 510 13.72 -2.37 30.01
N PHE A 511 13.07 -3.07 29.08
CA PHE A 511 13.58 -4.32 28.50
C PHE A 511 14.36 -4.12 27.22
N VAL A 512 13.95 -3.15 26.38
CA VAL A 512 14.45 -2.99 25.02
C VAL A 512 15.66 -2.05 24.95
N ILE A 513 15.72 -1.07 25.84
CA ILE A 513 16.84 -0.13 25.95
C ILE A 513 17.60 -0.54 27.22
N PRO A 514 18.72 -1.28 27.12
CA PRO A 514 19.55 -1.50 28.30
C PRO A 514 19.96 -0.12 28.83
N GLU A 515 19.73 0.15 30.12
CA GLU A 515 20.35 1.30 30.77
C GLU A 515 21.84 1.23 30.46
N GLU A 516 22.39 2.26 29.81
CA GLU A 516 23.84 2.42 29.72
C GLU A 516 24.34 2.36 31.15
N THR A 517 25.00 1.26 31.51
CA THR A 517 25.70 1.16 32.77
C THR A 517 26.74 2.27 32.72
N THR A 518 26.47 3.36 33.43
CA THR A 518 27.46 4.40 33.67
C THR A 518 28.73 3.68 34.08
N PRO A 519 29.85 3.82 33.34
CA PRO A 519 31.07 3.12 33.68
C PRO A 519 31.39 3.51 35.11
N GLU A 520 31.42 2.52 36.00
CA GLU A 520 31.90 2.71 37.37
C GLU A 520 33.20 3.50 37.25
N THR A 521 33.18 4.71 37.81
CA THR A 521 34.38 5.52 38.00
C THR A 521 35.38 4.67 38.76
N VAL A 522 36.26 3.99 38.02
CA VAL A 522 37.46 3.40 38.56
C VAL A 522 38.26 4.56 39.12
N THR A 523 38.20 4.74 40.44
CA THR A 523 39.08 5.62 41.18
C THR A 523 40.50 5.06 41.02
N ALA A 524 41.19 5.51 39.98
CA ALA A 524 42.61 5.31 39.82
C ALA A 524 43.33 6.22 40.81
N ASP A 525 43.78 5.62 41.91
CA ASP A 525 44.81 6.19 42.78
C ASP A 525 46.02 6.60 41.93
N ALA A 526 46.34 7.89 42.01
CA ALA A 526 47.57 8.44 41.46
C ALA A 526 48.79 7.99 42.30
N PRO A 527 49.94 7.83 41.65
CA PRO A 527 51.16 8.34 42.25
C PRO A 527 51.89 9.33 41.34
N ALA A 528 52.60 10.24 42.01
CA ALA A 528 53.16 11.46 41.49
C ALA A 528 54.45 11.31 40.67
N ALA A 529 54.61 12.28 39.75
CA ALA A 529 55.82 13.00 39.37
C ALA A 529 57.09 12.25 38.87
N GLY A 530 57.41 12.51 37.60
CA GLY A 530 58.76 12.38 37.04
C GLY A 530 58.82 12.91 35.59
N ALA A 531 59.47 14.06 35.40
CA ALA A 531 59.58 14.79 34.12
C ALA A 531 60.72 14.23 33.21
N PRO A 532 61.04 14.82 32.03
CA PRO A 532 61.00 14.15 30.73
C PRO A 532 62.38 13.83 30.13
N ALA A 533 62.46 12.86 29.20
CA ALA A 533 63.59 12.73 28.28
C ALA A 533 63.23 12.02 26.97
N ALA A 534 63.49 12.74 25.88
CA ALA A 534 64.04 12.30 24.59
C ALA A 534 63.44 11.12 23.81
N LEU A 535 62.89 11.47 22.63
CA LEU A 535 62.85 10.63 21.43
C LEU A 535 64.26 10.16 21.02
N PRO A 536 64.36 8.97 20.38
CA PRO A 536 64.70 9.00 18.96
C PRO A 536 64.01 7.94 18.09
N GLY A 537 63.63 8.39 16.89
CA GLY A 537 63.68 7.69 15.58
C GLY A 537 63.25 6.23 15.45
N LEU A 538 62.15 6.00 14.72
CA LEU A 538 62.12 5.52 13.33
C LEU A 538 60.69 5.56 12.78
#